data_AF-A0A2E2QXN0-F1
#
_entry.id   AF-A0A2E2QXN0-F1
#
_cell.length_a   1.000
_cell.length_b   1.000
_cell.length_c   1.000
_cell.angle_alpha   90.00
_cell.angle_beta   90.00
_cell.angle_gamma   90.00
#
_symmetry.space_group_name_H-M   'P 1'
#
loop_
_entity.id
_entity.type
_entity.pdbx_description
1 polymer ?
#
loop_
_entity_poly.entity_id
_entity_poly.type
_entity_poly.pdbx_seq_one_letter_code
_entity_poly.pdbx_strand_id
1 'polypeptide(L)'
;MPIKDKEANRIYQREWARKNGKTKRINQKGPQNRQKLVDEAKSKPCVCCRVQYPLCVMDLHHADNSAKTVSITGLTRTGPYDKLLEEVNRCVPLCSNCHRMVHAGLKQLPDLILMPS
;
A
#
# COMPACT_ATOMS: atom_id res chain seq x y z
N MET A 1 -22.98 -29.34 19.88
CA MET A 1 -21.82 -29.00 20.73
C MET A 1 -20.54 -29.18 19.91
N PRO A 2 -19.55 -28.29 20.08
CA PRO A 2 -18.29 -28.32 19.35
C PRO A 2 -17.56 -29.63 19.64
N ILE A 3 -16.70 -30.08 18.70
CA ILE A 3 -15.86 -31.27 18.88
C ILE A 3 -15.21 -31.22 20.27
N LYS A 4 -15.59 -32.16 21.15
CA LYS A 4 -15.19 -32.22 22.57
C LYS A 4 -13.69 -32.48 22.73
N ASP A 5 -13.14 -33.23 21.78
CA ASP A 5 -11.72 -33.48 21.65
C ASP A 5 -11.03 -32.28 21.00
N LYS A 6 -10.16 -31.65 21.78
CA LYS A 6 -9.43 -30.43 21.42
C LYS A 6 -8.49 -30.66 20.23
N GLU A 7 -7.96 -31.88 20.10
CA GLU A 7 -7.00 -32.25 19.06
C GLU A 7 -7.71 -32.53 17.73
N ALA A 8 -8.82 -33.26 17.78
CA ALA A 8 -9.70 -33.47 16.63
C ALA A 8 -10.27 -32.13 16.10
N ASN A 9 -10.62 -31.19 16.99
CA ASN A 9 -11.05 -29.85 16.59
C ASN A 9 -9.91 -29.07 15.90
N ARG A 10 -8.67 -29.20 16.41
CA ARG A 10 -7.49 -28.54 15.81
C ARG A 10 -7.16 -29.09 14.42
N ILE A 11 -7.28 -30.40 14.23
CA ILE A 11 -7.10 -31.06 12.92
C ILE A 11 -8.19 -30.61 11.95
N TYR A 12 -9.45 -30.65 12.38
CA TYR A 12 -10.59 -30.18 11.57
C TYR A 12 -10.43 -28.72 11.13
N GLN A 13 -10.08 -27.82 12.06
CA GLN A 13 -9.83 -26.40 11.74
C GLN A 13 -8.67 -26.23 10.76
N ARG A 14 -7.59 -27.02 10.88
CA ARG A 14 -6.44 -27.00 9.96
C ARG A 14 -6.82 -27.49 8.56
N GLU A 15 -7.57 -28.59 8.46
CA GLU A 15 -8.04 -29.12 7.17
C GLU A 15 -9.04 -28.19 6.50
N TRP A 16 -9.96 -27.62 7.28
CA TRP A 16 -10.91 -26.62 6.81
C TRP A 16 -10.19 -25.37 6.30
N ALA A 17 -9.19 -24.85 7.02
CA ALA A 17 -8.38 -23.71 6.57
C ALA A 17 -7.55 -24.04 5.30
N ARG A 18 -7.09 -25.29 5.14
CA ARG A 18 -6.36 -25.74 3.94
C ARG A 18 -7.27 -25.85 2.72
N LYS A 19 -8.50 -26.39 2.89
CA LYS A 19 -9.49 -26.53 1.81
C LYS A 19 -10.21 -25.23 1.46
N ASN A 20 -10.54 -24.41 2.47
CA ASN A 20 -11.29 -23.17 2.34
C ASN A 20 -10.42 -21.92 2.44
N GLY A 21 -9.09 -22.06 2.45
CA GLY A 21 -8.16 -20.94 2.43
C GLY A 21 -8.24 -20.17 1.11
N LYS A 22 -9.16 -19.21 1.04
CA LYS A 22 -9.41 -18.37 -0.16
C LYS A 22 -8.36 -17.29 -0.37
N THR A 23 -7.38 -17.16 0.52
CA THR A 23 -6.36 -16.11 0.46
C THR A 23 -5.37 -16.40 -0.65
N LYS A 24 -5.45 -15.62 -1.74
CA LYS A 24 -4.48 -15.67 -2.86
C LYS A 24 -3.05 -15.64 -2.33
N ARG A 25 -2.17 -16.46 -2.90
CA ARG A 25 -0.74 -16.56 -2.52
C ARG A 25 -0.02 -15.20 -2.51
N ILE A 26 -0.40 -14.30 -3.42
CA ILE A 26 0.12 -12.92 -3.47
C ILE A 26 -0.18 -12.12 -2.20
N ASN A 27 -1.32 -12.39 -1.53
CA ASN A 27 -1.75 -11.72 -0.30
C ASN A 27 -1.20 -12.36 0.98
N GLN A 28 -0.49 -13.48 0.86
CA GLN A 28 0.21 -14.14 1.96
C GLN A 28 1.59 -13.50 2.25
N LYS A 29 1.92 -12.39 1.59
CA LYS A 29 3.14 -11.62 1.85
C LYS A 29 3.06 -11.02 3.26
N GLY A 30 4.13 -11.22 4.04
CA GLY A 30 4.25 -10.69 5.39
C GLY A 30 4.33 -9.16 5.44
N PRO A 31 4.13 -8.56 6.62
CA PRO A 31 4.16 -7.11 6.82
C PRO A 31 5.47 -6.46 6.38
N GLN A 32 6.61 -7.15 6.52
CA GLN A 32 7.91 -6.66 6.05
C GLN A 32 7.95 -6.42 4.53
N ASN A 33 7.34 -7.30 3.74
CA ASN A 33 7.30 -7.12 2.28
C ASN A 33 6.39 -5.97 1.86
N ARG A 34 5.30 -5.73 2.62
CA ARG A 34 4.41 -4.58 2.39
C ARG A 34 5.15 -3.27 2.67
N GLN A 35 5.91 -3.21 3.77
CA GLN A 35 6.71 -2.03 4.11
C GLN A 35 7.79 -1.77 3.05
N LYS A 36 8.52 -2.81 2.62
CA LYS A 36 9.52 -2.69 1.54
C LYS A 36 8.95 -2.08 0.27
N LEU A 37 7.76 -2.51 -0.15
CA LEU A 37 7.09 -1.97 -1.33
C LEU A 37 6.82 -0.46 -1.19
N VAL A 38 6.39 -0.01 -0.02
CA VAL A 38 6.16 1.42 0.26
C VAL A 38 7.48 2.19 0.30
N ASP A 39 8.52 1.62 0.91
CA ASP A 39 9.84 2.24 1.01
C ASP A 39 10.49 2.39 -0.36
N GLU A 40 10.38 1.38 -1.23
CA GLU A 40 10.84 1.42 -2.63
C GLU A 40 10.10 2.47 -3.46
N ALA A 41 8.81 2.69 -3.20
CA ALA A 41 8.07 3.75 -3.85
C ALA A 41 8.52 5.15 -3.38
N LYS A 42 8.82 5.28 -2.08
CA LYS A 42 9.32 6.50 -1.44
C LYS A 42 10.78 6.80 -1.74
N SER A 43 11.58 5.83 -2.17
CA SER A 43 13.01 6.00 -2.43
C SER A 43 13.32 6.81 -3.69
N LYS A 44 12.29 7.13 -4.49
CA LYS A 44 12.41 7.98 -5.67
C LYS A 44 12.45 9.47 -5.27
N PRO A 45 13.14 10.35 -6.02
CA PRO A 45 13.19 11.78 -5.73
C PRO A 45 11.79 12.40 -5.79
N CYS A 46 11.59 13.47 -5.01
CA CYS A 46 10.33 14.21 -5.02
C CYS A 46 10.02 14.72 -6.42
N VAL A 47 8.83 14.44 -6.93
CA VAL A 47 8.50 14.83 -8.31
C VAL A 47 8.43 16.36 -8.50
N CYS A 48 8.07 17.09 -7.45
CA CYS A 48 7.91 18.54 -7.49
C CYS A 48 9.20 19.36 -7.29
N CYS A 49 10.18 18.87 -6.52
CA CYS A 49 11.43 19.59 -6.26
C CYS A 49 12.68 18.85 -6.73
N ARG A 50 12.53 17.61 -7.22
CA ARG A 50 13.60 16.72 -7.70
C ARG A 50 14.68 16.39 -6.68
N VAL A 51 14.50 16.78 -5.42
CA VAL A 51 15.40 16.44 -4.32
C VAL A 51 14.95 15.13 -3.69
N GLN A 52 15.91 14.25 -3.44
CA GLN A 52 15.71 13.03 -2.68
C GLN A 52 16.02 13.30 -1.21
N TYR A 53 15.07 12.98 -0.33
CA TYR A 53 15.22 13.10 1.12
C TYR A 53 15.23 11.70 1.76
N PRO A 54 15.63 11.58 3.04
CA PRO A 54 15.41 10.36 3.80
C PRO A 54 13.94 9.91 3.74
N LEU A 55 13.70 8.60 3.75
CA LEU A 55 12.36 8.01 3.59
C LEU A 55 11.31 8.56 4.57
N CYS A 56 11.73 8.98 5.76
CA CYS A 56 10.84 9.58 6.77
C CYS A 56 10.27 10.95 6.36
N VAL A 57 10.89 11.65 5.42
CA VAL A 57 10.46 12.95 4.88
C VAL A 57 9.74 12.77 3.53
N MET A 58 9.70 11.54 3.01
CA MET A 58 9.07 11.21 1.74
C MET A 58 7.68 10.63 2.00
N ASP A 59 6.69 11.19 1.30
CA ASP A 59 5.29 10.83 1.36
C ASP A 59 4.80 10.39 -0.02
N LEU A 60 3.79 9.52 -0.04
CA LEU A 60 3.12 9.09 -1.27
C LEU A 60 1.85 9.89 -1.43
N HIS A 61 1.73 10.58 -2.56
CA HIS A 61 0.59 11.39 -2.92
C HIS A 61 -0.16 10.75 -4.08
N HIS A 62 -1.47 10.64 -3.99
CA HIS A 62 -2.30 10.18 -5.11
C HIS A 62 -2.23 11.21 -6.23
N ALA A 63 -1.71 10.81 -7.40
CA ALA A 63 -1.58 11.73 -8.53
C ALA A 63 -2.92 12.09 -9.15
N ASP A 64 -3.87 11.16 -9.14
CA ASP A 64 -5.23 11.36 -9.60
C ASP A 64 -6.21 11.21 -8.43
N ASN A 65 -6.92 12.29 -8.12
CA ASN A 65 -7.96 12.32 -7.08
C ASN A 65 -9.35 11.94 -7.62
N SER A 66 -9.48 11.55 -8.90
CA SER A 66 -10.77 11.18 -9.51
C SER A 66 -11.35 9.86 -8.97
N ALA A 67 -10.50 8.97 -8.44
CA ALA A 67 -10.90 7.66 -7.93
C ALA A 67 -11.04 7.62 -6.40
N LYS A 68 -11.85 6.69 -5.89
CA LYS A 68 -11.95 6.39 -4.44
C LYS A 68 -10.55 6.09 -3.89
N THR A 69 -10.00 7.00 -3.11
CA THR A 69 -8.68 6.84 -2.49
C THR A 69 -8.73 5.76 -1.42
N VAL A 70 -7.86 4.76 -1.55
CA VAL A 70 -7.69 3.75 -0.50
C VAL A 70 -6.47 4.11 0.32
N SER A 71 -6.62 4.11 1.65
CA SER A 71 -5.52 4.45 2.55
C SER A 71 -4.37 3.44 2.42
N ILE A 72 -3.21 3.91 1.94
CA ILE A 72 -1.96 3.13 1.85
C ILE A 72 -1.57 2.61 3.24
N THR A 73 -1.72 3.44 4.28
CA THR A 73 -1.41 3.05 5.67
C THR A 73 -2.27 1.87 6.13
N GLY A 74 -3.56 1.90 5.81
CA GLY A 74 -4.48 0.78 6.08
C GLY A 74 -4.08 -0.49 5.32
N LEU A 75 -3.71 -0.35 4.04
CA LEU A 75 -3.32 -1.48 3.20
C LEU A 75 -1.99 -2.09 3.61
N THR A 76 -1.04 -1.27 4.07
CA THR A 76 0.28 -1.72 4.53
C THR A 76 0.15 -2.58 5.79
N ARG A 77 -0.79 -2.24 6.69
CA ARG A 77 -0.98 -2.97 7.96
C ARG A 77 -1.79 -4.25 7.80
N THR A 78 -2.92 -4.19 7.12
CA THR A 78 -3.91 -5.29 7.08
C THR A 78 -4.47 -5.58 5.69
N GLY A 79 -3.98 -4.89 4.66
CA GLY A 79 -4.55 -4.97 3.32
C GLY A 79 -4.11 -6.18 2.49
N PRO A 80 -4.90 -6.51 1.46
CA PRO A 80 -4.45 -7.31 0.34
C PRO A 80 -3.21 -6.68 -0.31
N TYR A 81 -2.20 -7.50 -0.60
CA TYR A 81 -0.94 -7.04 -1.20
C TYR A 81 -1.13 -6.57 -2.64
N ASP A 82 -2.00 -7.24 -3.40
CA ASP A 82 -2.38 -6.84 -4.76
C ASP A 82 -2.93 -5.40 -4.79
N LYS A 83 -3.87 -5.08 -3.90
CA LYS A 83 -4.40 -3.71 -3.77
C LYS A 83 -3.35 -2.69 -3.33
N LEU A 84 -2.44 -3.07 -2.42
CA LEU A 84 -1.36 -2.18 -2.02
C LEU A 84 -0.47 -1.83 -3.22
N LEU A 85 -0.14 -2.82 -4.05
CA LEU A 85 0.65 -2.62 -5.27
C LEU A 85 -0.05 -1.69 -6.27
N GLU A 86 -1.34 -1.89 -6.50
CA GLU A 86 -2.16 -1.03 -7.36
C GLU A 86 -2.18 0.43 -6.87
N GLU A 87 -2.41 0.65 -5.58
CA GLU A 87 -2.42 1.99 -4.99
C GLU A 87 -1.05 2.66 -5.04
N VAL A 88 0.02 1.93 -4.71
CA VAL A 88 1.39 2.46 -4.77
C VAL A 88 1.76 2.90 -6.18
N ASN A 89 1.34 2.16 -7.21
CA ASN A 89 1.60 2.52 -8.61
C ASN A 89 0.84 3.78 -9.07
N ARG A 90 -0.28 4.10 -8.43
CA ARG A 90 -1.06 5.34 -8.69
C ARG A 90 -0.54 6.54 -7.90
N CYS A 91 0.37 6.31 -6.97
CA CYS A 91 0.93 7.35 -6.13
C CYS A 91 2.28 7.83 -6.65
N VAL A 92 2.56 9.09 -6.37
CA VAL A 92 3.85 9.72 -6.65
C VAL A 92 4.58 10.11 -5.37
N PRO A 93 5.91 9.98 -5.36
CA PRO A 93 6.74 10.39 -4.24
C PRO A 93 6.85 11.92 -4.17
N LEU A 94 6.47 12.50 -3.04
CA LEU A 94 6.65 13.91 -2.73
C LEU A 94 7.36 14.04 -1.39
N CYS A 95 8.20 15.07 -1.22
CA CYS A 95 8.66 15.42 0.12
C CYS A 95 7.51 16.04 0.92
N SER A 96 7.53 15.92 2.25
CA SER A 96 6.44 16.40 3.11
C SER A 96 6.11 17.88 2.92
N ASN A 97 7.09 18.71 2.51
CA ASN A 97 6.86 20.12 2.20
C ASN A 97 6.08 20.28 0.89
N CYS A 98 6.52 19.66 -0.20
CA CYS A 98 5.81 19.72 -1.48
C CYS A 98 4.42 19.08 -1.36
N HIS A 99 4.29 17.98 -0.61
CA HIS A 99 3.02 17.34 -0.36
C HIS A 99 2.01 18.30 0.29
N ARG A 100 2.40 19.00 1.36
CA ARG A 100 1.55 20.01 2.01
C ARG A 100 1.20 21.17 1.08
N MET A 101 2.17 21.65 0.28
CA MET A 101 1.92 22.73 -0.68
C MET A 101 0.91 22.31 -1.76
N VAL A 102 0.98 21.06 -2.24
CA VAL A 102 0.02 20.52 -3.22
C VAL A 102 -1.38 20.44 -2.60
N HIS A 103 -1.51 19.90 -1.38
CA HIS A 103 -2.81 19.90 -0.67
C HIS A 103 -3.37 21.30 -0.42
N ALA A 104 -2.50 22.29 -0.20
CA ALA A 104 -2.90 23.69 -0.03
C ALA A 104 -3.20 24.41 -1.36
N GLY A 105 -3.02 23.75 -2.51
CA GLY A 105 -3.19 24.37 -3.84
C GLY A 105 -2.08 25.36 -4.22
N LEU A 106 -0.99 25.45 -3.44
CA LEU A 106 0.15 26.34 -3.68
C LEU A 106 1.14 25.80 -4.69
N LYS A 107 1.07 24.49 -5.00
CA LYS A 107 1.95 23.83 -5.95
C LYS A 107 1.17 22.82 -6.78
N GLN A 108 1.43 22.81 -8.08
CA GLN A 108 0.81 21.85 -8.99
C GLN A 108 1.76 20.67 -9.25
N LEU A 109 1.16 19.50 -9.49
CA LEU A 109 1.89 18.34 -9.98
C LEU A 109 2.21 18.56 -11.47
N PRO A 110 3.38 18.11 -11.96
CA PRO A 110 3.68 18.18 -13.39
C PRO A 110 2.67 17.34 -14.20
N ASP A 111 2.22 17.90 -15.33
CA ASP A 111 1.21 17.30 -16.22
C ASP A 111 1.59 15.91 -16.76
N LEU A 112 2.90 15.60 -16.84
CA LEU A 112 3.39 14.29 -17.29
C LEU A 112 2.94 13.10 -16.43
N ILE A 113 2.48 13.34 -15.20
CA ILE A 113 2.05 12.30 -14.27
C ILE A 113 0.57 11.94 -14.47
N LEU A 114 -0.22 12.87 -15.00
CA LEU A 114 -1.67 12.73 -15.16
C LEU A 114 -2.06 12.02 -16.47
N MET A 115 -1.10 11.66 -17.31
CA MET A 115 -1.39 10.96 -18.56
C MET A 115 -1.51 9.45 -18.28
N PRO A 116 -2.70 8.85 -18.42
CA PRO A 116 -2.80 7.40 -18.41
C PRO A 116 -2.03 6.88 -19.64
N SER A 117 -1.04 6.03 -19.40
CA SER A 117 -0.40 5.24 -20.46
C SER A 117 -1.35 4.14 -20.93
#